data_AF-A0A4Q4B6K5-F1
#
_entry.id   AF-A0A4Q4B6K5-F1
#
_cell.length_a   1.000
_cell.length_b   1.000
_cell.length_c   1.000
_cell.angle_alpha   90.00
_cell.angle_beta   90.00
_cell.angle_gamma   90.00
#
_symmetry.space_group_name_H-M   'P 1'
#
loop_
_entity.id
_entity.type
_entity.pdbx_description
1 polymer ?
#
loop_
_entity_poly.entity_id
_entity_poly.type
_entity_poly.pdbx_seq_one_letter_code
_entity_poly.pdbx_strand_id
1 'polypeptide(L)'
;MTKYYKEKALLATENKIDSIKRDADFFKRNLIYLFCLVLSFSCSNKDDKPENNVPQELIGKWKLIEIYESDGNSNSWVPYDSGESYDIWFKEDLGLVVSTMIEGCQIGSFSISSNNEIVYNLPCSEQSIIPIESLSETTLITDVTYIEYELNKYEKVTD
;
A
#
# COMPACT_ATOMS: atom_id res chain seq x y z
N MET A 1 8.82 -6.16 88.44
CA MET A 1 7.72 -5.97 87.47
C MET A 1 8.17 -5.36 86.14
N THR A 2 9.29 -4.63 86.07
CA THR A 2 9.76 -3.89 84.87
C THR A 2 10.46 -4.73 83.79
N LYS A 3 11.05 -5.88 84.13
CA LYS A 3 11.75 -6.75 83.15
C LYS A 3 10.79 -7.38 82.13
N TYR A 4 9.65 -7.86 82.62
CA TYR A 4 8.61 -8.50 81.80
C TYR A 4 8.04 -7.57 80.72
N TYR A 5 7.78 -6.30 81.06
CA TYR A 5 7.25 -5.32 80.10
C TYR A 5 8.29 -4.92 79.03
N LYS A 6 9.58 -4.88 79.38
CA LYS A 6 10.65 -4.61 78.41
C LYS A 6 10.81 -5.75 77.40
N GLU A 7 10.75 -6.99 77.87
CA GLU A 7 10.89 -8.19 77.04
C GLU A 7 9.71 -8.33 76.07
N LYS A 8 8.48 -8.05 76.55
CA LYS A 8 7.28 -8.05 75.70
C LYS A 8 7.29 -6.92 74.66
N ALA A 9 7.83 -5.75 75.00
CA ALA A 9 7.97 -4.63 74.06
C ALA A 9 9.02 -4.93 72.97
N LEU A 10 10.14 -5.56 73.33
CA LEU A 10 11.18 -5.97 72.39
C LEU A 10 10.65 -6.98 71.36
N LEU A 11 9.93 -8.00 71.84
CA LEU A 11 9.37 -9.05 71.00
C LEU A 11 8.27 -8.51 70.05
N ALA A 12 7.51 -7.51 70.50
CA ALA A 12 6.54 -6.82 69.65
C ALA A 12 7.22 -5.97 68.56
N THR A 13 8.36 -5.34 68.86
CA THR A 13 9.12 -4.58 67.85
C THR A 13 9.79 -5.48 66.82
N GLU A 14 10.36 -6.62 67.22
CA GLU A 14 10.98 -7.59 66.31
C GLU A 14 9.96 -8.17 65.33
N ASN A 15 8.80 -8.62 65.83
CA ASN A 15 7.71 -9.12 65.00
C ASN A 15 7.18 -8.09 63.99
N LYS A 16 7.15 -6.80 64.38
CA LYS A 16 6.72 -5.72 63.49
C LYS A 16 7.75 -5.45 62.38
N ILE A 17 9.04 -5.50 62.71
CA ILE A 17 10.13 -5.34 61.73
C ILE A 17 10.12 -6.49 60.72
N ASP A 18 9.91 -7.72 61.18
CA ASP A 18 9.86 -8.90 60.31
C ASP A 18 8.62 -8.92 59.40
N SER A 19 7.49 -8.37 59.85
CA SER A 19 6.33 -8.13 58.99
C SER A 19 6.66 -7.16 57.86
N ILE A 20 7.26 -6.01 58.19
CA ILE A 20 7.57 -4.95 57.21
C ILE A 20 8.59 -5.44 56.17
N LYS A 21 9.59 -6.25 56.58
CA LYS A 21 10.56 -6.84 55.65
C LYS A 21 9.90 -7.82 54.67
N ARG A 22 9.00 -8.68 55.16
CA ARG A 22 8.26 -9.63 54.31
C ARG A 22 7.38 -8.91 53.29
N ASP A 23 6.73 -7.82 53.70
CA ASP A 23 5.91 -7.00 52.79
C ASP A 23 6.79 -6.33 51.72
N ALA A 24 7.93 -5.75 52.11
CA ALA A 24 8.86 -5.12 51.16
C ALA A 24 9.45 -6.12 50.13
N ASP A 25 9.76 -7.35 50.55
CA ASP A 25 10.27 -8.38 49.66
C ASP A 25 9.17 -8.95 48.73
N PHE A 26 7.91 -8.99 49.18
CA PHE A 26 6.77 -9.32 48.34
C PHE A 26 6.56 -8.27 47.23
N PHE A 27 6.63 -6.97 47.57
CA PHE A 27 6.52 -5.89 46.59
C PHE A 27 7.66 -5.90 45.55
N LYS A 28 8.91 -6.18 45.97
CA LYS A 28 10.06 -6.28 45.05
C LYS A 28 9.94 -7.44 44.06
N ARG A 29 9.43 -8.59 44.51
CA ARG A 29 9.29 -9.77 43.64
C ARG A 29 8.17 -9.58 42.60
N ASN A 30 7.06 -8.93 42.98
CA ASN A 30 5.97 -8.64 42.05
C ASN A 30 6.32 -7.56 41.02
N LEU A 31 7.18 -6.60 41.36
CA LEU A 31 7.59 -5.53 40.42
C LEU A 31 8.42 -6.09 39.25
N ILE A 32 9.24 -7.12 39.49
CA ILE A 32 10.07 -7.77 38.47
C ILE A 32 9.19 -8.51 37.45
N TYR A 33 8.12 -9.18 37.89
CA TYR A 33 7.18 -9.86 36.98
C TYR A 33 6.39 -8.89 36.12
N LEU A 34 6.05 -7.71 36.65
CA LEU A 34 5.36 -6.67 35.88
C LEU A 34 6.25 -6.07 34.80
N PHE A 35 7.55 -5.92 35.05
CA PHE A 35 8.51 -5.35 34.08
C PHE A 35 8.78 -6.29 32.90
N CYS A 36 8.78 -7.61 33.11
CA CYS A 36 8.96 -8.59 32.03
C CYS A 36 7.79 -8.66 31.03
N LEU A 37 6.57 -8.30 31.45
CA LEU A 37 5.39 -8.31 30.59
C LEU A 37 5.34 -7.15 29.57
N VAL A 38 6.02 -6.04 29.88
CA VAL A 38 6.00 -4.82 29.04
C VAL A 38 6.95 -4.93 27.84
N LEU A 39 7.96 -5.82 27.90
CA LEU A 39 8.95 -5.99 26.83
C LEU A 39 8.51 -6.91 25.69
N SER A 40 7.35 -7.58 25.83
CA SER A 40 6.83 -8.51 24.81
C SER A 40 6.04 -7.84 23.69
N PHE A 41 5.82 -6.52 23.74
CA PHE A 41 5.19 -5.73 22.67
C PHE A 41 6.22 -5.03 21.78
N SER A 42 7.36 -5.66 21.51
CA SER A 42 8.21 -5.24 20.40
C SER A 42 7.56 -5.68 19.09
N CYS A 43 6.56 -4.92 18.64
CA CYS A 43 6.12 -4.95 17.26
C CYS A 43 7.34 -4.70 16.38
N SER A 44 7.83 -5.74 15.72
CA SER A 44 8.61 -5.58 14.50
C SER A 44 7.69 -4.86 13.53
N ASN A 45 7.83 -3.54 13.41
CA ASN A 45 7.42 -2.84 12.21
C ASN A 45 8.31 -3.40 11.11
N LYS A 46 7.88 -4.51 10.50
CA LYS A 46 8.22 -4.70 9.11
C LYS A 46 7.58 -3.50 8.45
N ASP A 47 8.41 -2.62 7.92
CA ASP A 47 7.96 -1.71 6.88
C ASP A 47 7.53 -2.60 5.70
N ASP A 48 6.35 -3.19 5.82
CA ASP A 48 5.58 -3.73 4.70
C ASP A 48 5.13 -2.48 3.92
N LYS A 49 6.10 -1.79 3.28
CA LYS A 49 5.76 -0.99 2.11
C LYS A 49 5.04 -1.97 1.19
N PRO A 50 3.79 -1.69 0.79
CA PRO A 50 3.12 -2.56 -0.16
C PRO A 50 4.05 -2.71 -1.34
N GLU A 51 4.49 -3.94 -1.61
CA GLU A 51 5.33 -4.25 -2.74
C GLU A 51 4.56 -3.78 -3.97
N ASN A 52 5.08 -2.72 -4.60
CA ASN A 52 4.41 -2.12 -5.74
C ASN A 52 4.57 -3.09 -6.92
N ASN A 53 3.53 -3.88 -7.19
CA ASN A 53 3.52 -4.88 -8.26
C ASN A 53 3.43 -4.26 -9.66
N VAL A 54 3.60 -2.94 -9.79
CA VAL A 54 3.58 -2.25 -11.09
C VAL A 54 4.88 -2.55 -11.85
N PRO A 55 4.81 -3.09 -13.08
CA PRO A 55 5.97 -3.28 -13.93
C PRO A 55 6.69 -1.95 -14.21
N GLN A 56 8.01 -1.92 -14.11
CA GLN A 56 8.80 -0.71 -14.35
C GLN A 56 8.67 -0.23 -15.80
N GLU A 57 8.47 -1.16 -16.72
CA GLU A 57 8.26 -0.94 -18.14
C GLU A 57 7.02 -0.07 -18.39
N LEU A 58 5.98 -0.18 -17.55
CA LEU A 58 4.74 0.60 -17.68
C LEU A 58 4.93 2.07 -17.31
N ILE A 59 5.84 2.38 -16.39
CA ILE A 59 6.04 3.75 -15.90
C ILE A 59 6.56 4.65 -17.01
N GLY A 60 5.93 5.80 -17.21
CA GLY A 60 6.27 6.79 -18.23
C GLY A 60 5.06 7.34 -18.98
N LYS A 61 5.36 8.17 -19.98
CA LYS A 61 4.38 8.74 -20.90
C LYS A 61 4.17 7.81 -22.09
N TRP A 62 2.93 7.66 -22.53
CA TRP A 62 2.51 6.78 -23.61
C TRP A 62 1.61 7.53 -24.57
N LYS A 63 1.84 7.35 -25.86
CA LYS A 63 1.05 7.93 -26.96
C LYS A 63 0.30 6.79 -27.66
N LEU A 64 -1.01 6.93 -27.83
CA LEU A 64 -1.84 6.03 -28.62
C LEU A 64 -1.54 6.28 -30.10
N ILE A 65 -1.04 5.25 -30.80
CA ILE A 65 -0.61 5.38 -32.19
C ILE A 65 -1.48 4.57 -33.16
N GLU A 66 -2.11 3.49 -32.69
CA GLU A 66 -2.98 2.66 -33.51
C GLU A 66 -4.13 2.08 -32.66
N ILE A 67 -5.31 1.95 -33.27
CA ILE A 67 -6.47 1.26 -32.72
C ILE A 67 -6.76 0.06 -33.62
N TYR A 68 -6.92 -1.12 -33.03
CA TYR A 68 -7.36 -2.31 -33.75
C TYR A 68 -8.87 -2.36 -33.69
N GLU A 69 -9.52 -2.08 -34.82
CA GLU A 69 -10.97 -2.04 -34.93
C GLU A 69 -11.46 -2.99 -36.02
N SER A 70 -12.73 -3.40 -35.90
CA SER A 70 -13.47 -4.15 -36.90
C SER A 70 -14.32 -3.19 -37.73
N ASP A 71 -14.14 -3.16 -39.04
CA ASP A 71 -15.00 -2.38 -39.96
C ASP A 71 -16.27 -3.16 -40.38
N GLY A 72 -16.54 -4.28 -39.72
CA GLY A 72 -17.63 -5.21 -40.02
C GLY A 72 -17.30 -6.23 -41.12
N ASN A 73 -16.21 -6.05 -41.86
CA ASN A 73 -15.73 -6.99 -42.89
C ASN A 73 -14.34 -7.55 -42.58
N SER A 74 -13.49 -6.78 -41.92
CA SER A 74 -12.11 -7.10 -41.59
C SER A 74 -11.66 -6.38 -40.33
N ASN A 75 -10.67 -6.95 -39.66
CA ASN A 75 -10.07 -6.33 -38.48
C ASN A 75 -8.67 -5.85 -38.87
N SER A 76 -8.35 -4.61 -38.53
CA SER A 76 -7.06 -4.03 -38.89
C SER A 76 -6.62 -2.96 -37.90
N TRP A 77 -5.30 -2.73 -37.83
CA TRP A 77 -4.74 -1.59 -37.10
C TRP A 77 -4.93 -0.33 -37.94
N VAL A 78 -5.56 0.67 -37.34
CA VAL A 78 -5.79 1.99 -37.95
C VAL A 78 -4.96 3.02 -37.19
N PRO A 79 -4.16 3.84 -37.88
CA PRO A 79 -3.41 4.91 -37.24
C PRO A 79 -4.32 5.87 -36.48
N TYR A 80 -3.89 6.28 -35.29
CA TYR A 80 -4.60 7.22 -34.43
C TYR A 80 -3.65 8.32 -33.97
N ASP A 81 -4.17 9.55 -33.89
CA ASP A 81 -3.47 10.69 -33.29
C ASP A 81 -4.45 11.58 -32.54
N SER A 82 -4.28 11.69 -31.23
CA SER A 82 -5.07 12.61 -30.39
C SER A 82 -4.68 14.09 -30.53
N GLY A 83 -3.55 14.41 -31.16
CA GLY A 83 -2.97 15.75 -31.19
C GLY A 83 -2.16 16.13 -29.94
N GLU A 84 -2.18 15.30 -28.89
CA GLU A 84 -1.45 15.54 -27.65
C GLU A 84 -0.02 15.00 -27.69
N SER A 85 0.88 15.53 -26.86
CA SER A 85 2.26 15.02 -26.75
C SER A 85 2.35 13.59 -26.16
N TYR A 86 1.33 13.19 -25.39
CA TYR A 86 1.11 11.85 -24.85
C TYR A 86 -0.39 11.71 -24.55
N ASP A 87 -0.91 10.49 -24.47
CA ASP A 87 -2.30 10.19 -24.11
C ASP A 87 -2.43 9.82 -22.64
N ILE A 88 -1.45 9.05 -22.13
CA ILE A 88 -1.45 8.53 -20.76
C ILE A 88 -0.06 8.73 -20.13
N TRP A 89 -0.01 9.10 -18.86
CA TRP A 89 1.21 9.13 -18.07
C TRP A 89 1.03 8.34 -16.77
N PHE A 90 1.72 7.20 -16.69
CA PHE A 90 1.87 6.39 -15.48
C PHE A 90 3.07 6.89 -14.66
N LYS A 91 2.83 7.42 -13.46
CA LYS A 91 3.87 7.94 -12.59
C LYS A 91 4.36 6.90 -11.58
N GLU A 92 5.60 7.08 -11.11
CA GLU A 92 6.22 6.22 -10.09
C GLU A 92 5.43 6.18 -8.77
N ASP A 93 4.74 7.27 -8.44
CA ASP A 93 3.94 7.43 -7.22
C ASP A 93 2.51 6.87 -7.35
N LEU A 94 2.24 6.04 -8.36
CA LEU A 94 0.92 5.50 -8.71
C LEU A 94 -0.07 6.57 -9.20
N GLY A 95 0.41 7.78 -9.49
CA GLY A 95 -0.37 8.82 -10.15
C GLY A 95 -0.62 8.49 -11.62
N LEU A 96 -1.80 8.86 -12.11
CA LEU A 96 -2.23 8.72 -13.50
C LEU A 96 -2.57 10.10 -14.06
N VAL A 97 -2.14 10.38 -15.29
CA VAL A 97 -2.64 11.52 -16.07
C VAL A 97 -3.16 11.04 -17.42
N VAL A 98 -4.37 11.43 -17.79
CA VAL A 98 -4.98 11.18 -19.12
C VAL A 98 -5.19 12.53 -19.81
N SER A 99 -4.46 12.80 -20.89
CA SER A 99 -4.40 14.13 -21.50
C SER A 99 -5.68 14.53 -22.24
N THR A 100 -6.35 13.57 -22.86
CA THR A 100 -7.55 13.80 -23.69
C THR A 100 -8.81 14.03 -22.86
N MET A 101 -8.75 13.86 -21.54
CA MET A 101 -9.88 14.13 -20.65
C MET A 101 -10.09 15.63 -20.43
N ILE A 102 -11.34 16.00 -20.12
CA ILE A 102 -11.75 17.35 -19.75
C ILE A 102 -10.97 17.82 -18.51
N GLU A 103 -10.61 19.10 -18.47
CA GLU A 103 -9.92 19.73 -17.34
C GLU A 103 -10.62 19.42 -16.00
N GLY A 104 -9.82 19.04 -15.00
CA GLY A 104 -10.31 18.62 -13.68
C GLY A 104 -10.59 17.11 -13.56
N CYS A 105 -10.64 16.37 -14.67
CA CYS A 105 -10.84 14.91 -14.68
C CYS A 105 -9.58 14.12 -15.05
N GLN A 106 -8.52 14.81 -15.46
CA GLN A 106 -7.33 14.23 -16.07
C GLN A 106 -6.41 13.50 -15.08
N ILE A 107 -6.48 13.84 -13.79
CA ILE A 107 -5.54 13.36 -12.78
C ILE A 107 -6.26 12.37 -11.87
N GLY A 108 -5.69 11.17 -11.74
CA GLY A 108 -6.19 10.12 -10.88
C GLY A 108 -5.06 9.23 -10.36
N SER A 109 -5.41 7.99 -10.05
CA SER A 109 -4.44 6.96 -9.72
C SER A 109 -4.68 5.71 -10.54
N PHE A 110 -3.66 4.86 -10.59
CA PHE A 110 -3.76 3.54 -11.19
C PHE A 110 -3.19 2.47 -10.26
N SER A 111 -3.60 1.23 -10.50
CA SER A 111 -2.96 0.04 -9.93
C SER A 111 -2.97 -1.09 -10.95
N ILE A 112 -2.22 -2.15 -10.65
CA ILE A 112 -2.20 -3.38 -11.44
C ILE A 112 -2.86 -4.50 -10.63
N SER A 113 -3.87 -5.13 -11.22
CA SER A 113 -4.54 -6.28 -10.63
C SER A 113 -3.66 -7.55 -10.74
N SER A 114 -4.00 -8.59 -9.99
CA SER A 114 -3.33 -9.89 -10.11
C SER A 114 -3.52 -10.56 -11.48
N ASN A 115 -4.46 -10.08 -12.28
CA ASN A 115 -4.80 -10.63 -13.59
C ASN A 115 -4.16 -9.83 -14.74
N ASN A 116 -3.13 -9.02 -14.46
CA ASN A 116 -2.46 -8.17 -15.45
C ASN A 116 -3.41 -7.13 -16.07
N GLU A 117 -4.28 -6.54 -15.26
CA GLU A 117 -5.19 -5.46 -15.68
C GLU A 117 -4.78 -4.15 -15.03
N ILE A 118 -4.87 -3.06 -15.78
CA ILE A 118 -4.73 -1.72 -15.26
C ILE A 118 -6.08 -1.27 -14.72
N VAL A 119 -6.10 -0.86 -13.46
CA VAL A 119 -7.30 -0.32 -12.81
C VAL A 119 -7.15 1.19 -12.71
N TYR A 120 -7.95 1.93 -13.48
CA TYR A 120 -8.00 3.39 -13.44
C TYR A 120 -9.00 3.88 -12.40
N ASN A 121 -8.57 4.84 -11.59
CA ASN A 121 -9.43 5.58 -10.67
C ASN A 121 -9.32 7.07 -10.96
N LEU A 122 -10.25 7.58 -11.76
CA LEU A 122 -10.31 8.98 -12.20
C LEU A 122 -11.52 9.68 -11.56
N PRO A 123 -11.44 10.99 -11.22
CA PRO A 123 -12.48 11.68 -10.45
C PRO A 123 -13.87 11.74 -11.11
N CYS A 124 -13.92 11.66 -12.44
CA CYS A 124 -15.13 11.90 -13.23
C CYS A 124 -15.65 10.67 -13.95
N SER A 125 -15.08 9.50 -13.67
CA SER A 125 -15.50 8.24 -14.26
C SER A 125 -15.69 7.20 -13.16
N GLU A 126 -16.46 6.18 -13.48
CA GLU A 126 -16.37 4.94 -12.71
C GLU A 126 -14.98 4.32 -12.89
N GLN A 127 -14.65 3.42 -11.97
CA GLN A 127 -13.43 2.64 -12.08
C GLN A 127 -13.43 1.88 -13.41
N SER A 128 -12.35 2.02 -14.18
CA SER A 128 -12.17 1.30 -15.44
C SER A 128 -11.11 0.21 -15.23
N ILE A 129 -11.36 -0.97 -15.78
CA ILE A 129 -10.45 -2.12 -15.70
C ILE A 129 -10.05 -2.46 -17.13
N ILE A 130 -8.76 -2.35 -17.42
CA ILE A 130 -8.19 -2.43 -18.77
C ILE A 130 -7.17 -3.56 -18.80
N PRO A 131 -7.48 -4.73 -19.40
CA PRO A 131 -6.52 -5.80 -19.56
C PRO A 131 -5.28 -5.37 -20.36
N ILE A 132 -4.11 -5.84 -19.93
CA ILE A 132 -2.85 -5.70 -20.68
C ILE A 132 -2.65 -6.96 -21.51
N GLU A 133 -2.72 -6.81 -22.84
CA GLU A 133 -2.42 -7.88 -23.79
C GLU A 133 -0.92 -8.08 -23.97
N SER A 134 -0.16 -6.97 -24.00
CA SER A 134 1.29 -7.00 -24.12
C SER A 134 1.91 -5.73 -23.54
N LEU A 135 3.05 -5.88 -22.87
CA LEU A 135 3.85 -4.78 -22.35
C LEU A 135 5.34 -5.03 -22.62
N SER A 136 6.02 -4.02 -23.15
CA SER A 136 7.47 -3.95 -23.31
C SER A 136 7.98 -2.55 -22.93
N GLU A 137 9.30 -2.34 -23.02
CA GLU A 137 9.90 -1.02 -22.77
C GLU A 137 9.43 0.09 -23.72
N THR A 138 8.91 -0.25 -24.90
CA THR A 138 8.54 0.74 -25.95
C THR A 138 7.09 0.64 -26.39
N THR A 139 6.41 -0.47 -26.09
CA THR A 139 5.08 -0.75 -26.63
C THR A 139 4.17 -1.31 -25.54
N LEU A 140 2.94 -0.79 -25.51
CA LEU A 140 1.87 -1.26 -24.65
C LEU A 140 0.66 -1.56 -25.53
N ILE A 141 0.08 -2.74 -25.39
CA ILE A 141 -1.18 -3.12 -26.02
C ILE A 141 -2.18 -3.42 -24.92
N THR A 142 -3.31 -2.73 -24.95
CA THR A 142 -4.41 -2.92 -24.01
C THR A 142 -5.67 -3.37 -24.72
N ASP A 143 -6.44 -4.23 -24.08
CA ASP A 143 -7.78 -4.57 -24.53
C ASP A 143 -8.78 -3.57 -23.91
N VAL A 144 -9.52 -2.86 -24.76
CA VAL A 144 -10.57 -1.91 -24.34
C VAL A 144 -11.97 -2.38 -24.77
N THR A 145 -12.09 -3.67 -25.11
CA THR A 145 -13.34 -4.31 -25.56
C THR A 145 -14.48 -4.06 -24.57
N TYR A 146 -15.38 -3.14 -24.91
CA TYR A 146 -16.61 -2.92 -24.17
C TYR A 146 -17.80 -3.64 -24.82
N ILE A 147 -17.88 -3.66 -26.15
CA ILE A 147 -18.96 -4.31 -26.93
C ILE A 147 -18.40 -5.08 -28.13
N GLU A 148 -17.42 -4.51 -28.83
CA GLU A 148 -16.71 -5.13 -29.95
C GLU A 148 -15.21 -5.17 -29.64
N TYR A 149 -14.51 -6.14 -30.24
CA TYR A 149 -13.08 -6.36 -30.00
C TYR A 149 -12.27 -5.14 -30.45
N GLU A 150 -11.72 -4.40 -29.49
CA GLU A 150 -10.94 -3.20 -29.72
C GLU A 150 -9.65 -3.26 -28.90
N LEU A 151 -8.50 -3.18 -29.59
CA LEU A 151 -7.19 -3.07 -28.93
C LEU A 151 -6.60 -1.69 -29.16
N ASN A 152 -6.01 -1.13 -28.12
CA ASN A 152 -5.25 0.10 -28.21
C ASN A 152 -3.76 -0.20 -28.15
N LYS A 153 -3.00 0.32 -29.10
CA LYS A 153 -1.55 0.20 -29.16
C LYS A 153 -0.89 1.55 -28.91
N TYR A 154 -0.12 1.58 -27.84
CA TYR A 154 0.63 2.74 -27.42
C TYR A 154 2.12 2.56 -27.67
N GLU A 155 2.78 3.67 -27.98
CA GLU A 155 4.23 3.79 -28.03
C GLU A 155 4.70 4.64 -26.84
N LYS A 156 5.82 4.24 -26.23
CA LYS A 156 6.40 4.97 -25.12
C LYS A 156 7.07 6.24 -25.63
N VAL A 157 6.74 7.38 -25.01
CA VAL A 157 7.35 8.67 -25.36
C VAL A 157 8.73 8.74 -24.70
N THR A 158 9.77 8.75 -25.51
CA THR A 158 11.14 9.02 -25.08
C THR A 158 11.37 10.54 -25.07
N ASP A 159 11.65 11.10 -23.90
CA ASP A 159 12.07 12.52 -23.77
C ASP A 159 13.43 12.79 -24.44
#